data_AF-W5YTQ9-F1
#
_entry.id   AF-W5YTQ9-F1
#
_cell.length_a   1.000
_cell.length_b   1.000
_cell.length_c   1.000
_cell.angle_alpha   90.00
_cell.angle_beta   90.00
_cell.angle_gamma   90.00
#
_symmetry.space_group_name_H-M   'P 1'
#
loop_
_entity.id
_entity.type
_entity.pdbx_description
1 polymer ?
#
loop_
_entity_poly.entity_id
_entity_poly.type
_entity_poly.pdbx_seq_one_letter_code
_entity_poly.pdbx_strand_id
1 'polypeptide(L)'
;MQGMPMLERQTALWEKREALFGDEASRIWGKRESPMHANQDAFQAELQRLDQAHEITPEETAHQLKTSVEQLYNNDMARRLIGPDVMARTLFSLDAVQSHLHTLSADARQERINSLRRQMGYPEEAISRLSKQDQQRNERWQNGKAYMAERNQLARRYSGDQLDKALDDLRAEHFGRSAKTIALEERDGFFRFERERRFGVN
;
A
#
# COMPACT_ATOMS: atom_id res chain seq x y z
N MET A 1 3.30 0.96 6.15
CA MET A 1 3.75 2.35 5.94
C MET A 1 5.20 2.48 6.37
N GLN A 2 6.20 2.19 5.52
CA GLN A 2 7.62 2.21 5.94
C GLN A 2 8.60 2.79 4.91
N GLY A 3 8.13 3.77 4.11
CA GLY A 3 9.02 4.65 3.30
C GLY A 3 9.07 6.10 3.80
N MET A 4 7.98 6.57 4.45
CA MET A 4 7.84 7.87 5.11
C MET A 4 8.47 8.08 6.51
N PRO A 5 9.12 7.12 7.20
CA PRO A 5 9.63 7.34 8.56
C PRO A 5 10.66 8.46 8.69
N MET A 6 11.33 8.88 7.60
CA MET A 6 12.41 9.88 7.66
C MET A 6 11.88 11.31 7.59
N LEU A 7 10.92 11.58 6.69
CA LEU A 7 10.24 12.86 6.58
C LEU A 7 9.42 13.15 7.84
N GLU A 8 8.65 12.18 8.31
CA GLU A 8 7.92 12.27 9.59
C GLU A 8 8.88 12.51 10.78
N ARG A 9 10.06 11.87 10.77
CA ARG A 9 11.10 12.11 11.78
C ARG A 9 11.68 13.53 11.71
N GLN A 10 11.80 14.11 10.51
CA GLN A 10 12.31 15.47 10.34
C GLN A 10 11.28 16.50 10.78
N THR A 11 10.00 16.33 10.44
CA THR A 11 8.90 17.15 10.97
C THR A 11 8.86 17.09 12.50
N ALA A 12 8.91 15.87 13.07
CA ALA A 12 8.93 15.70 14.53
C ALA A 12 10.19 16.29 15.19
N LEU A 13 11.32 16.30 14.46
CA LEU A 13 12.56 16.93 14.93
C LEU A 13 12.46 18.45 14.88
N TRP A 14 11.80 19.02 13.87
CA TRP A 14 11.50 20.45 13.79
C TRP A 14 10.56 20.89 14.91
N GLU A 15 9.45 20.18 15.12
CA GLU A 15 8.50 20.46 16.20
C GLU A 15 9.20 20.44 17.58
N LYS A 16 10.11 19.48 17.79
CA LYS A 16 10.93 19.46 19.01
C LYS A 16 11.90 20.64 19.11
N ARG A 17 12.46 21.11 17.98
CA ARG A 17 13.34 22.29 17.97
C ARG A 17 12.56 23.56 18.26
N GLU A 18 11.39 23.75 17.67
CA GLU A 18 10.52 24.88 18.01
C GLU A 18 10.06 24.82 19.46
N ALA A 19 9.68 23.64 19.97
CA ALA A 19 9.28 23.49 21.37
C ALA A 19 10.41 23.80 22.37
N LEU A 20 11.67 23.48 22.02
CA LEU A 20 12.83 23.69 22.90
C LEU A 20 13.48 25.07 22.75
N PHE A 21 13.46 25.65 21.55
CA PHE A 21 14.22 26.86 21.22
C PHE A 21 13.34 28.04 20.80
N GLY A 22 12.03 27.86 20.63
CA GLY A 22 11.09 28.92 20.23
C GLY A 22 11.53 29.61 18.93
N ASP A 23 11.40 30.94 18.89
CA ASP A 23 11.76 31.77 17.74
C ASP A 23 13.23 31.61 17.29
N GLU A 24 14.10 31.19 18.21
CA GLU A 24 15.52 30.98 17.96
C GLU A 24 15.79 29.73 17.09
N ALA A 25 14.85 28.75 17.07
CA ALA A 25 14.94 27.56 16.22
C ALA A 25 15.05 27.94 14.73
N SER A 26 14.29 28.94 14.30
CA SER A 26 14.29 29.47 12.93
C SER A 26 15.60 30.18 12.59
N ARG A 27 16.25 30.82 13.56
CA ARG A 27 17.56 31.46 13.35
C ARG A 27 18.69 30.43 13.19
N ILE A 28 18.63 29.34 13.96
CA ILE A 28 19.68 28.29 13.97
C ILE A 28 19.50 27.32 12.80
N TRP A 29 18.27 26.90 12.48
CA TRP A 29 17.99 25.82 11.53
C TRP A 29 17.02 26.20 10.40
N GLY A 30 16.30 27.32 10.49
CA GLY A 30 15.21 27.68 9.57
C GLY A 30 15.63 27.79 8.10
N LYS A 31 16.87 28.21 7.80
CA LYS A 31 17.40 28.24 6.41
C LYS A 31 17.51 26.85 5.76
N ARG A 32 17.59 25.79 6.56
CA ARG A 32 17.66 24.40 6.07
C ARG A 32 16.29 23.72 6.10
N GLU A 33 15.48 24.00 7.12
CA GLU A 33 14.20 23.31 7.37
C GLU A 33 13.02 23.89 6.59
N SER A 34 12.98 25.22 6.37
CA SER A 34 11.86 25.85 5.64
C SER A 34 11.67 25.33 4.21
N PRO A 35 12.72 25.17 3.37
CA PRO A 35 12.57 24.56 2.06
C PRO A 35 12.14 23.09 2.12
N MET A 36 12.55 22.35 3.17
CA MET A 36 12.21 20.93 3.32
C MET A 36 10.73 20.76 3.69
N HIS A 37 10.22 21.58 4.60
CA HIS A 37 8.80 21.62 4.95
C HIS A 37 7.94 22.02 3.74
N ALA A 38 8.34 23.07 3.01
CA ALA A 38 7.63 23.48 1.78
C ALA A 38 7.61 22.35 0.72
N ASN A 39 8.70 21.62 0.56
CA ASN A 39 8.76 20.47 -0.35
C ASN A 39 7.88 19.32 0.10
N GLN A 40 7.77 19.08 1.41
CA GLN A 40 6.87 18.07 1.96
C GLN A 40 5.41 18.42 1.71
N ASP A 41 5.01 19.66 2.00
CA ASP A 41 3.65 20.13 1.77
C ASP A 41 3.27 20.07 0.28
N ALA A 42 4.19 20.52 -0.59
CA ALA A 42 4.01 20.42 -2.03
C ALA A 42 3.90 18.96 -2.49
N PHE A 43 4.70 18.05 -1.92
CA PHE A 43 4.62 16.63 -2.26
C PHE A 43 3.31 16.00 -1.78
N GLN A 44 2.83 16.34 -0.57
CA GLN A 44 1.55 15.84 -0.06
C GLN A 44 0.37 16.36 -0.89
N ALA A 45 0.37 17.64 -1.27
CA ALA A 45 -0.64 18.20 -2.16
C ALA A 45 -0.65 17.49 -3.52
N GLU A 46 0.52 17.20 -4.06
CA GLU A 46 0.65 16.44 -5.31
C GLU A 46 0.16 14.99 -5.16
N LEU A 47 0.48 14.32 -4.05
CA LEU A 47 -0.04 12.98 -3.78
C LEU A 47 -1.56 12.96 -3.69
N GLN A 48 -2.18 13.94 -3.03
CA GLN A 48 -3.64 14.06 -2.95
C GLN A 48 -4.25 14.27 -4.34
N ARG A 49 -3.62 15.09 -5.18
CA ARG A 49 -4.04 15.29 -6.57
C ARG A 49 -3.95 13.99 -7.37
N LEU A 50 -2.84 13.28 -7.30
CA LEU A 50 -2.62 12.01 -8.00
C LEU A 50 -3.53 10.89 -7.50
N ASP A 51 -3.87 10.89 -6.21
CA ASP A 51 -4.78 9.91 -5.60
C ASP A 51 -6.19 9.97 -6.22
N GLN A 52 -6.62 11.17 -6.63
CA GLN A 52 -7.94 11.45 -7.21
C GLN A 52 -7.95 11.53 -8.75
N ALA A 53 -6.79 11.41 -9.40
CA ALA A 53 -6.64 11.59 -10.84
C ALA A 53 -7.04 10.31 -11.61
N HIS A 54 -8.30 9.91 -11.54
CA HIS A 54 -8.82 8.69 -12.19
C HIS A 54 -8.87 8.78 -13.73
N GLU A 55 -8.66 9.97 -14.31
CA GLU A 55 -8.67 10.22 -15.74
C GLU A 55 -7.33 9.94 -16.43
N ILE A 56 -6.22 9.90 -15.67
CA ILE A 56 -4.89 9.60 -16.21
C ILE A 56 -4.53 8.13 -16.00
N THR A 57 -3.60 7.64 -16.82
CA THR A 57 -3.15 6.25 -16.72
C THR A 57 -2.23 6.05 -15.50
N PRO A 58 -2.12 4.82 -14.97
CA PRO A 58 -1.14 4.49 -13.95
C PRO A 58 0.30 4.82 -14.33
N GLU A 59 0.69 4.69 -15.59
CA GLU A 59 2.03 5.04 -16.09
C GLU A 59 2.28 6.55 -16.02
N GLU A 60 1.27 7.35 -16.37
CA GLU A 60 1.34 8.79 -16.29
C GLU A 60 1.37 9.23 -14.82
N THR A 61 0.55 8.61 -13.96
CA THR A 61 0.59 8.81 -12.51
C THR A 61 1.98 8.52 -11.95
N ALA A 62 2.60 7.41 -12.39
CA ALA A 62 3.95 7.03 -12.01
C ALA A 62 5.01 8.01 -12.52
N HIS A 63 4.84 8.54 -13.74
CA HIS A 63 5.71 9.57 -14.29
C HIS A 63 5.63 10.87 -13.49
N GLN A 64 4.41 11.36 -13.21
CA GLN A 64 4.19 12.57 -12.43
C GLN A 64 4.74 12.43 -11.01
N LEU A 65 4.49 11.30 -10.34
CA LEU A 65 5.06 11.01 -9.03
C LEU A 65 6.59 11.10 -9.02
N LYS A 66 7.25 10.49 -10.01
CA LYS A 66 8.70 10.52 -10.16
C LYS A 66 9.21 11.94 -10.40
N THR A 67 8.59 12.68 -11.32
CA THR A 67 8.95 14.06 -11.64
C THR A 67 8.81 14.95 -10.41
N SER A 68 7.74 14.80 -9.64
CA SER A 68 7.51 15.57 -8.41
C SER A 68 8.57 15.30 -7.35
N VAL A 69 9.00 14.04 -7.19
CA VAL A 69 10.15 13.72 -6.31
C VAL A 69 11.44 14.35 -6.84
N GLU A 70 11.70 14.28 -8.14
CA GLU A 70 12.91 14.83 -8.74
C GLU A 70 13.00 16.35 -8.59
N GLN A 71 11.88 17.06 -8.78
CA GLN A 71 11.78 18.53 -8.68
C GLN A 71 11.88 19.02 -7.24
N LEU A 72 11.17 18.37 -6.31
CA LEU A 72 11.13 18.79 -4.90
C LEU A 72 12.41 18.37 -4.17
N TYR A 73 12.96 17.21 -4.48
CA TYR A 73 14.17 16.67 -3.85
C TYR A 73 15.35 16.71 -4.83
N ASN A 74 15.78 17.93 -5.14
CA ASN A 74 16.92 18.24 -6.01
C ASN A 74 18.30 17.86 -5.42
N ASN A 75 18.38 17.44 -4.15
CA ASN A 75 19.63 16.98 -3.56
C ASN A 75 19.78 15.45 -3.69
N ASP A 76 20.98 15.00 -4.04
CA ASP A 76 21.29 13.58 -4.27
C ASP A 76 21.01 12.70 -3.04
N MET A 77 21.03 13.28 -1.83
CA MET A 77 20.88 12.53 -0.59
C MET A 77 19.42 12.14 -0.33
N ALA A 78 18.46 13.06 -0.49
CA ALA A 78 17.03 12.75 -0.35
C ALA A 78 16.57 11.86 -1.51
N ARG A 79 17.05 12.12 -2.73
CA ARG A 79 16.75 11.27 -3.90
C ARG A 79 17.27 9.84 -3.74
N ARG A 80 18.46 9.63 -3.16
CA ARG A 80 18.98 8.29 -2.85
C ARG A 80 18.18 7.55 -1.80
N LEU A 81 17.52 8.26 -0.89
CA LEU A 81 16.69 7.66 0.16
C LEU A 81 15.30 7.29 -0.35
N ILE A 82 14.80 7.99 -1.37
CA ILE A 82 13.55 7.65 -2.07
C ILE A 82 13.89 6.60 -3.15
N GLY A 83 14.12 5.37 -2.69
CA GLY A 83 14.41 4.23 -3.56
C GLY A 83 13.17 3.68 -4.28
N PRO A 84 13.37 2.73 -5.23
CA PRO A 84 12.29 2.09 -5.98
C PRO A 84 11.18 1.52 -5.09
N ASP A 85 11.53 0.96 -3.93
CA ASP A 85 10.58 0.41 -2.97
C ASP A 85 9.64 1.45 -2.36
N VAL A 86 10.14 2.63 -2.03
CA VAL A 86 9.31 3.71 -1.49
C VAL A 86 8.40 4.22 -2.59
N MET A 87 8.95 4.48 -3.78
CA MET A 87 8.19 4.98 -4.93
C MET A 87 7.06 4.05 -5.34
N ALA A 88 7.34 2.74 -5.50
CA ALA A 88 6.32 1.78 -5.87
C ALA A 88 5.25 1.61 -4.79
N ARG A 89 5.63 1.60 -3.50
CA ARG A 89 4.63 1.53 -2.41
C ARG A 89 3.73 2.74 -2.38
N THR A 90 4.29 3.94 -2.58
CA THR A 90 3.51 5.18 -2.65
C THR A 90 2.57 5.13 -3.85
N LEU A 91 3.08 4.79 -5.04
CA LEU A 91 2.28 4.65 -6.25
C LEU A 91 1.13 3.65 -6.08
N PHE A 92 1.40 2.43 -5.62
CA PHE A 92 0.38 1.41 -5.40
C PHE A 92 -0.55 1.72 -4.22
N SER A 93 -0.26 2.76 -3.42
CA SER A 93 -1.17 3.22 -2.37
C SER A 93 -2.20 4.23 -2.87
N LEU A 94 -2.05 4.77 -4.08
CA LEU A 94 -2.98 5.72 -4.66
C LEU A 94 -4.25 5.02 -5.14
N ASP A 95 -5.40 5.62 -4.83
CA ASP A 95 -6.71 5.11 -5.21
C ASP A 95 -6.88 5.06 -6.73
N ALA A 96 -6.55 6.15 -7.45
CA ALA A 96 -6.58 6.19 -8.92
C ALA A 96 -5.85 5.01 -9.60
N VAL A 97 -4.68 4.61 -9.04
CA VAL A 97 -3.92 3.44 -9.52
C VAL A 97 -4.66 2.15 -9.20
N GLN A 98 -5.17 2.00 -7.97
CA GLN A 98 -5.94 0.81 -7.60
C GLN A 98 -7.20 0.66 -8.44
N SER A 99 -8.00 1.72 -8.64
CA SER A 99 -9.21 1.67 -9.46
C SER A 99 -8.90 1.11 -10.85
N HIS A 100 -7.82 1.56 -11.48
CA HIS A 100 -7.37 1.02 -12.76
C HIS A 100 -6.96 -0.45 -12.67
N LEU A 101 -6.17 -0.84 -11.66
CA LEU A 101 -5.76 -2.24 -11.51
C LEU A 101 -6.97 -3.16 -11.28
N HIS A 102 -8.02 -2.70 -10.61
CA HIS A 102 -9.24 -3.47 -10.37
C HIS A 102 -10.02 -3.80 -11.66
N THR A 103 -9.94 -2.97 -12.71
CA THR A 103 -10.65 -3.22 -13.98
C THR A 103 -9.96 -4.24 -14.88
N LEU A 104 -8.66 -4.49 -14.65
CA LEU A 104 -7.85 -5.39 -15.48
C LEU A 104 -8.10 -6.87 -15.14
N SER A 105 -7.89 -7.74 -16.13
CA SER A 105 -7.77 -9.19 -15.91
C SER A 105 -6.53 -9.51 -15.07
N ALA A 106 -6.44 -10.71 -14.50
CA ALA A 106 -5.31 -11.08 -13.64
C ALA A 106 -3.94 -10.94 -14.34
N ASP A 107 -3.85 -11.38 -15.60
CA ASP A 107 -2.61 -11.33 -16.37
C ASP A 107 -2.25 -9.89 -16.76
N ALA A 108 -3.20 -9.14 -17.34
CA ALA A 108 -2.99 -7.74 -17.71
C ALA A 108 -2.65 -6.88 -16.49
N ARG A 109 -3.23 -7.18 -15.33
CA ARG A 109 -2.91 -6.53 -14.06
C ARG A 109 -1.49 -6.83 -13.61
N GLN A 110 -1.03 -8.08 -13.70
CA GLN A 110 0.33 -8.44 -13.31
C GLN A 110 1.36 -7.78 -14.25
N GLU A 111 1.09 -7.76 -15.55
CA GLU A 111 1.90 -7.05 -16.53
C GLU A 111 1.98 -5.56 -16.22
N ARG A 112 0.84 -4.93 -15.89
CA ARG A 112 0.78 -3.53 -15.47
C ARG A 112 1.62 -3.26 -14.25
N ILE A 113 1.47 -4.05 -13.19
CA ILE A 113 2.26 -3.92 -11.95
C ILE A 113 3.75 -4.05 -12.25
N ASN A 114 4.14 -5.01 -13.10
CA ASN A 114 5.53 -5.23 -13.47
C ASN A 114 6.10 -4.05 -14.28
N SER A 115 5.32 -3.48 -15.19
CA SER A 115 5.68 -2.27 -15.95
C SER A 115 5.92 -1.06 -15.02
N LEU A 116 5.01 -0.83 -14.07
CA LEU A 116 5.15 0.26 -13.10
C LEU A 116 6.38 0.09 -12.22
N ARG A 117 6.67 -1.13 -11.73
CA ARG A 117 7.91 -1.41 -10.97
C ARG A 117 9.16 -1.13 -11.80
N ARG A 118 9.17 -1.50 -13.09
CA ARG A 118 10.28 -1.19 -13.99
C ARG A 118 10.48 0.32 -14.13
N GLN A 119 9.40 1.08 -14.28
CA GLN A 119 9.43 2.54 -14.34
C GLN A 119 9.97 3.18 -13.05
N MET A 120 9.71 2.55 -11.89
CA MET A 120 10.26 2.95 -10.59
C MET A 120 11.71 2.53 -10.37
N GLY A 121 12.34 1.81 -11.31
CA GLY A 121 13.75 1.44 -11.26
C GLY A 121 14.06 0.09 -10.60
N TYR A 122 13.08 -0.80 -10.50
CA TYR A 122 13.36 -2.17 -10.05
C TYR A 122 14.16 -2.95 -11.10
N PRO A 123 15.16 -3.76 -10.70
CA PRO A 123 15.80 -4.70 -11.60
C PRO A 123 14.85 -5.86 -11.94
N GLU A 124 14.97 -6.44 -13.14
CA GLU A 124 14.09 -7.51 -13.64
C GLU A 124 14.03 -8.73 -12.71
N GLU A 125 15.14 -9.09 -12.07
CA GLU A 125 15.19 -10.18 -11.10
C GLU A 125 14.28 -9.92 -9.90
N ALA A 126 14.24 -8.67 -9.40
CA ALA A 126 13.36 -8.28 -8.32
C ALA A 126 11.90 -8.27 -8.78
N ILE A 127 11.62 -7.81 -10.00
CA ILE A 127 10.27 -7.83 -10.59
C ILE A 127 9.77 -9.28 -10.68
N SER A 128 10.59 -10.21 -11.17
CA SER A 128 10.26 -11.63 -11.27
C SER A 128 9.91 -12.24 -9.90
N ARG A 129 10.73 -11.96 -8.88
CA ARG A 129 10.47 -12.41 -7.50
C ARG A 129 9.19 -11.83 -6.92
N LEU A 130 8.94 -10.53 -7.11
CA LEU A 130 7.74 -9.85 -6.63
C LEU A 130 6.48 -10.33 -7.36
N SER A 131 6.57 -10.59 -8.67
CA SER A 131 5.48 -11.16 -9.47
C SER A 131 5.03 -12.52 -8.92
N LYS A 132 5.96 -13.39 -8.52
CA LYS A 132 5.64 -14.66 -7.85
C LYS A 132 4.93 -14.46 -6.51
N GLN A 133 5.32 -13.44 -5.73
CA GLN A 133 4.65 -13.11 -4.47
C GLN A 133 3.23 -12.59 -4.71
N ASP A 134 3.04 -11.77 -5.75
CA ASP A 134 1.72 -11.27 -6.14
C ASP A 134 0.80 -12.40 -6.58
N GLN A 135 1.31 -13.39 -7.33
CA GLN A 135 0.55 -14.59 -7.70
C GLN A 135 0.09 -15.38 -6.46
N GLN A 136 0.98 -15.62 -5.50
CA GLN A 136 0.61 -16.30 -4.25
C GLN A 136 -0.44 -15.51 -3.45
N ARG A 137 -0.32 -14.17 -3.41
CA ARG A 137 -1.33 -13.31 -2.80
C ARG A 137 -2.64 -13.38 -3.58
N ASN A 138 -2.59 -13.44 -4.91
CA ASN A 138 -3.76 -13.60 -5.78
C ASN A 138 -4.53 -14.87 -5.42
N GLU A 139 -3.85 -16.00 -5.39
CA GLU A 139 -4.42 -17.29 -5.00
C GLU A 139 -5.04 -17.26 -3.60
N ARG A 140 -4.32 -16.74 -2.60
CA ARG A 140 -4.84 -16.63 -1.22
C ARG A 140 -6.11 -15.81 -1.16
N TRP A 141 -6.17 -14.70 -1.89
CA TRP A 141 -7.36 -13.84 -1.92
C TRP A 141 -8.53 -14.49 -2.65
N GLN A 142 -8.29 -15.21 -3.74
CA GLN A 142 -9.35 -15.95 -4.42
C GLN A 142 -9.93 -17.07 -3.54
N ASN A 143 -9.05 -17.83 -2.87
CA ASN A 143 -9.48 -18.85 -1.92
C ASN A 143 -10.28 -18.24 -0.76
N GLY A 144 -9.84 -17.10 -0.24
CA GLY A 144 -10.59 -16.36 0.79
C GLY A 144 -11.93 -15.82 0.33
N LYS A 145 -12.05 -15.35 -0.91
CA LYS A 145 -13.35 -14.93 -1.48
C LYS A 145 -14.31 -16.10 -1.64
N ALA A 146 -13.81 -17.25 -2.12
CA ALA A 146 -14.60 -18.47 -2.21
C ALA A 146 -15.11 -18.89 -0.83
N TYR A 147 -14.20 -18.94 0.16
CA TYR A 147 -14.54 -19.18 1.56
C TYR A 147 -15.64 -18.26 2.07
N MET A 148 -15.53 -16.93 1.87
CA MET A 148 -16.55 -15.98 2.35
C MET A 148 -17.90 -16.20 1.67
N ALA A 149 -17.92 -16.55 0.38
CA ALA A 149 -19.15 -16.85 -0.34
C ALA A 149 -19.84 -18.10 0.23
N GLU A 150 -19.08 -19.17 0.51
CA GLU A 150 -19.60 -20.41 1.09
C GLU A 150 -20.02 -20.24 2.54
N ARG A 151 -19.22 -19.53 3.35
CA ARG A 151 -19.55 -19.12 4.72
C ARG A 151 -20.92 -18.44 4.77
N ASN A 152 -21.15 -17.47 3.87
CA ASN A 152 -22.42 -16.75 3.80
C ASN A 152 -23.60 -17.65 3.41
N GLN A 153 -23.37 -18.70 2.63
CA GLN A 153 -24.40 -19.71 2.33
C GLN A 153 -24.68 -20.60 3.54
N LEU A 154 -23.65 -21.04 4.28
CA LEU A 154 -23.81 -21.83 5.50
C LEU A 154 -24.59 -21.06 6.58
N ALA A 155 -24.26 -19.78 6.77
CA ALA A 155 -24.95 -18.91 7.74
C ALA A 155 -26.43 -18.67 7.43
N ARG A 156 -26.88 -18.94 6.19
CA ARG A 156 -28.31 -18.89 5.81
C ARG A 156 -29.03 -20.23 6.05
N ARG A 157 -28.29 -21.33 6.19
CA ARG A 157 -28.83 -22.69 6.28
C ARG A 157 -28.79 -23.25 7.70
N TYR A 158 -27.78 -22.88 8.47
CA TYR A 158 -27.51 -23.41 9.81
C TYR A 158 -27.46 -22.29 10.85
N SER A 159 -27.64 -22.65 12.12
CA SER A 159 -27.53 -21.73 13.25
C SER A 159 -27.01 -22.47 14.50
N GLY A 160 -26.51 -21.71 15.49
CA GLY A 160 -25.93 -22.26 16.73
C GLY A 160 -24.79 -23.25 16.45
N ASP A 161 -24.69 -24.29 17.29
CA ASP A 161 -23.61 -25.29 17.23
C ASP A 161 -23.46 -25.97 15.85
N GLN A 162 -24.57 -26.12 15.10
CA GLN A 162 -24.52 -26.68 13.75
C GLN A 162 -23.78 -25.78 12.77
N LEU A 163 -24.00 -24.46 12.87
CA LEU A 163 -23.28 -23.48 12.07
C LEU A 163 -21.81 -23.45 12.47
N ASP A 164 -21.52 -23.42 13.78
CA ASP A 164 -20.14 -23.35 14.28
C ASP A 164 -19.30 -24.53 13.77
N LYS A 165 -19.84 -25.74 13.86
CA LYS A 165 -19.17 -26.95 13.32
C LYS A 165 -18.96 -26.86 11.81
N ALA A 166 -19.98 -26.47 11.06
CA ALA A 166 -19.88 -26.34 9.60
C ALA A 166 -18.85 -25.29 9.18
N LEU A 167 -18.74 -24.19 9.94
CA LEU A 167 -17.73 -23.14 9.70
C LEU A 167 -16.32 -23.62 10.03
N ASP A 168 -16.13 -24.45 11.06
CA ASP A 168 -14.84 -25.03 11.38
C ASP A 168 -14.34 -25.99 10.30
N ASP A 169 -15.24 -26.86 9.80
CA ASP A 169 -14.94 -27.75 8.67
C ASP A 169 -14.59 -26.95 7.41
N LEU A 170 -15.38 -25.90 7.10
CA LEU A 170 -15.12 -25.02 5.96
C LEU A 170 -13.76 -24.31 6.06
N ARG A 171 -13.41 -23.78 7.25
CA ARG A 171 -12.09 -23.15 7.45
C ARG A 171 -10.96 -24.15 7.27
N ALA A 172 -11.12 -25.38 7.75
CA ALA A 172 -10.13 -26.43 7.60
C ALA A 172 -9.90 -26.79 6.12
N GLU A 173 -10.97 -26.86 5.34
CA GLU A 173 -10.93 -27.13 3.90
C GLU A 173 -10.18 -26.03 3.13
N HIS A 174 -10.55 -24.76 3.35
CA HIS A 174 -9.92 -23.65 2.62
C HIS A 174 -8.52 -23.30 3.11
N PHE A 175 -8.26 -23.35 4.41
CA PHE A 175 -7.05 -22.75 5.00
C PHE A 175 -6.11 -23.74 5.68
N GLY A 176 -6.52 -25.00 5.85
CA GLY A 176 -5.72 -26.05 6.47
C GLY A 176 -5.12 -25.60 7.80
N ARG A 177 -3.80 -25.48 7.85
CA ARG A 177 -3.05 -25.07 9.06
C ARG A 177 -3.45 -23.69 9.60
N SER A 178 -3.91 -22.80 8.73
CA SER A 178 -4.30 -21.44 9.11
C SER A 178 -5.76 -21.34 9.60
N ALA A 179 -6.54 -22.43 9.54
CA ALA A 179 -7.95 -22.43 9.92
C ALA A 179 -8.20 -21.91 11.34
N LYS A 180 -7.35 -22.32 12.30
CA LYS A 180 -7.42 -21.85 13.69
C LYS A 180 -7.20 -20.35 13.83
N THR A 181 -6.25 -19.80 13.07
CA THR A 181 -5.99 -18.36 13.06
C THR A 181 -7.18 -17.59 12.49
N ILE A 182 -7.74 -18.06 11.37
CA ILE A 182 -8.93 -17.46 10.77
C ILE A 182 -10.13 -17.54 11.71
N ALA A 183 -10.33 -18.65 12.42
CA ALA A 183 -11.41 -18.78 13.40
C ALA A 183 -11.28 -17.77 14.56
N LEU A 184 -10.07 -17.58 15.09
CA LEU A 184 -9.82 -16.58 16.14
C LEU A 184 -10.06 -15.15 15.64
N GLU A 185 -9.56 -14.84 14.43
CA GLU A 185 -9.79 -13.56 13.76
C GLU A 185 -11.28 -13.25 13.64
N GLU A 186 -12.07 -14.19 13.12
CA GLU A 186 -13.51 -13.99 12.93
C GLU A 186 -14.29 -13.89 14.24
N ARG A 187 -13.92 -14.67 15.26
CA ARG A 187 -14.52 -14.59 16.59
C ARG A 187 -14.33 -13.20 17.19
N ASP A 188 -13.18 -12.59 16.95
CA ASP A 188 -12.85 -11.25 17.41
C ASP A 188 -13.41 -10.16 16.47
N GLY A 189 -14.25 -10.53 15.49
CA GLY A 189 -14.92 -9.62 14.55
C GLY A 189 -14.05 -9.19 13.35
N PHE A 190 -12.88 -9.79 13.17
CA PHE A 190 -11.96 -9.46 12.08
C PHE A 190 -12.11 -10.45 10.91
N PHE A 191 -12.81 -10.01 9.86
CA PHE A 191 -12.95 -10.78 8.62
C PHE A 191 -11.93 -10.32 7.57
N ARG A 192 -10.76 -10.96 7.59
CA ARG A 192 -9.61 -10.63 6.72
C ARG A 192 -9.99 -10.40 5.25
N PHE A 193 -10.86 -11.25 4.70
CA PHE A 193 -11.22 -11.28 3.27
C PHE A 193 -12.42 -10.40 2.90
N GLU A 194 -13.05 -9.73 3.86
CA GLU A 194 -14.04 -8.66 3.59
C GLU A 194 -13.36 -7.34 3.22
N ARG A 195 -12.07 -7.21 3.56
CA ARG A 195 -11.28 -6.03 3.26
C ARG A 195 -11.02 -5.89 1.77
N GLU A 196 -10.94 -4.64 1.33
CA GLU A 196 -10.52 -4.34 -0.03
C GLU A 196 -9.09 -4.83 -0.29
N ARG A 197 -8.93 -5.44 -1.46
CA ARG A 197 -7.63 -5.88 -1.95
C ARG A 197 -6.90 -4.69 -2.57
N ARG A 198 -5.62 -4.49 -2.25
CA ARG A 198 -4.77 -3.52 -2.93
C ARG A 198 -3.65 -4.22 -3.67
N PHE A 199 -3.75 -4.24 -5.00
CA PHE A 199 -2.82 -4.91 -5.87
C PHE A 199 -1.43 -4.24 -5.86
N GLY A 200 -0.38 -5.04 -5.91
CA GLY A 200 1.00 -4.55 -5.76
C GLY A 200 1.39 -4.24 -4.30
N VAL A 201 0.44 -4.31 -3.36
CA VAL A 201 0.66 -4.11 -1.92
C VAL A 201 0.39 -5.39 -1.12
N ASN A 202 -0.84 -5.93 -1.18
CA ASN A 202 -1.29 -7.07 -0.37
C ASN A 202 -2.02 -8.19 -1.14
#